data_AF-A0A1Q8TPE2-F1
#
_entry.id   AF-A0A1Q8TPE2-F1
#
_cell.length_a   1.000
_cell.length_b   1.000
_cell.length_c   1.000
_cell.angle_alpha   90.00
_cell.angle_beta   90.00
_cell.angle_gamma   90.00
#
_symmetry.space_group_name_H-M   'P 1'
#
loop_
_entity.id
_entity.type
_entity.pdbx_description
1 polymer ?
#
loop_
_entity_poly.entity_id
_entity_poly.type
_entity_poly.pdbx_seq_one_letter_code
_entity_poly.pdbx_strand_id
1 'polypeptide(L)'
;MPYSGRINITIGETQLKEVEYFGEAMYSPVRRGKTGWGMAIEVPAVIEMIRLADEGKTSADRLVRLLESVAEDIRTDREGNEEGEIPWGADCSSEGCSVCDGAKEEFAAIAARTRVERQRFQAPDTYPYVRGKHTLHSSACSEAQRGIGSRSPGWTRNEAQDLRSFAHERVTNSGWATHMTMLTPEDVAQWIATRTGPRGGARYKLCKICCPSIPQATT
;
A
#
# COMPACT_ATOMS: atom_id res chain seq x y z
N MET A 1 8.00 1.93 4.03
CA MET A 1 6.77 1.27 3.51
C MET A 1 6.11 0.65 4.71
N PRO A 2 4.77 0.59 4.81
CA PRO A 2 4.18 -0.23 5.85
C PRO A 2 4.67 -1.66 5.66
N TYR A 3 5.42 -2.14 6.65
CA TYR A 3 5.90 -3.51 6.68
C TYR A 3 4.85 -4.34 7.41
N SER A 4 4.76 -5.63 7.09
CA SER A 4 3.82 -6.54 7.72
C SER A 4 4.52 -7.82 8.09
N GLY A 5 4.08 -8.42 9.18
CA GLY A 5 4.65 -9.67 9.68
C GLY A 5 3.66 -10.43 10.53
N ARG A 6 4.12 -11.54 11.09
CA ARG A 6 3.35 -12.36 12.02
C ARG A 6 4.11 -12.52 13.32
N ILE A 7 3.40 -12.47 14.44
CA ILE A 7 3.96 -12.66 15.77
C ILE A 7 3.07 -13.59 16.59
N ASN A 8 3.70 -14.40 17.46
CA ASN A 8 2.96 -15.16 18.46
C ASN A 8 2.89 -14.34 19.75
N ILE A 9 1.69 -14.07 20.25
CA ILE A 9 1.47 -13.26 21.45
C ILE A 9 0.97 -14.18 22.57
N THR A 10 1.68 -14.19 23.70
CA THR A 10 1.32 -15.04 24.85
C THR A 10 0.66 -14.19 25.94
N ILE A 11 -0.55 -14.57 26.35
CA ILE A 11 -1.37 -13.89 27.36
C ILE A 11 -1.80 -14.92 28.40
N GLY A 12 -1.16 -14.88 29.56
CA GLY A 12 -1.33 -15.92 30.58
C GLY A 12 -0.91 -17.28 30.01
N GLU A 13 -1.83 -18.25 30.02
CA GLU A 13 -1.62 -19.59 29.45
C GLU A 13 -2.08 -19.70 27.98
N THR A 14 -2.67 -18.64 27.43
CA THR A 14 -3.18 -18.63 26.05
C THR A 14 -2.13 -18.05 25.10
N GLN A 15 -1.92 -18.71 23.96
CA GLN A 15 -1.07 -18.22 22.90
C GLN A 15 -1.90 -17.90 21.66
N LEU A 16 -1.93 -16.62 21.28
CA LEU A 16 -2.42 -16.18 19.99
C LEU A 16 -1.32 -16.42 18.95
N LYS A 17 -1.58 -17.28 17.98
CA LYS A 17 -0.59 -17.68 16.98
C LYS A 17 -0.75 -16.88 15.70
N GLU A 18 0.38 -16.60 15.06
CA GLU A 18 0.44 -15.99 13.73
C GLU A 18 -0.32 -14.65 13.61
N VAL A 19 -0.36 -13.87 14.69
CA VAL A 19 -1.05 -12.58 14.73
C VAL A 19 -0.43 -11.64 13.70
N GLU A 20 -1.22 -11.25 12.70
CA GLU A 20 -0.77 -10.35 11.66
C GLU A 20 -0.66 -8.92 12.20
N TYR A 21 0.47 -8.27 11.90
CA TYR A 21 0.71 -6.87 12.20
C TYR A 21 1.14 -6.09 10.96
N PHE A 22 0.90 -4.77 11.00
CA PHE A 22 1.35 -3.81 10.00
C PHE A 22 2.05 -2.65 10.71
N GLY A 23 3.31 -2.35 10.39
CA GLY A 23 4.04 -1.16 10.87
C GLY A 23 4.03 -0.02 9.86
N GLU A 24 4.58 1.15 10.21
CA GLU A 24 4.68 2.38 9.38
C GLU A 24 3.40 2.85 8.66
N ALA A 25 2.22 2.44 9.11
CA ALA A 25 0.99 2.96 8.54
C ALA A 25 0.86 4.47 8.88
N MET A 26 0.57 5.29 7.87
CA MET A 26 0.43 6.74 8.05
C MET A 26 -0.94 7.06 8.68
N TYR A 27 -1.05 6.86 9.99
CA TYR A 27 -2.22 7.23 10.78
C TYR A 27 -2.23 8.73 11.13
N SER A 28 -3.37 9.19 11.66
CA SER A 28 -3.57 10.58 12.07
C SER A 28 -2.39 11.13 12.89
N PRO A 29 -1.89 12.35 12.58
CA PRO A 29 -0.76 12.94 13.28
C PRO A 29 -1.08 13.33 14.72
N VAL A 30 -2.37 13.41 15.09
CA VAL A 30 -2.82 13.76 16.46
C VAL A 30 -2.29 12.78 17.52
N ARG A 31 -2.02 11.53 17.13
CA ARG A 31 -1.52 10.48 18.03
C ARG A 31 -0.02 10.22 17.87
N ARG A 32 0.67 11.04 17.08
CA ARG A 32 2.12 10.91 16.86
C ARG A 32 2.85 11.08 18.19
N GLY A 33 3.80 10.19 18.47
CA GLY A 33 4.53 10.14 19.75
C GLY A 33 3.87 9.29 20.85
N LYS A 34 2.73 8.65 20.57
CA LYS A 34 2.18 7.59 21.43
C LYS A 34 2.83 6.24 21.07
N THR A 35 3.08 5.40 22.07
CA THR A 35 3.52 4.01 21.87
C THR A 35 2.53 3.28 20.96
N GLY A 36 3.04 2.52 19.99
CA GLY A 36 2.24 1.84 18.96
C GLY A 36 1.73 2.75 17.82
N TRP A 37 2.09 4.04 17.78
CA TRP A 37 1.74 4.89 16.64
C TRP A 37 2.42 4.38 15.36
N GLY A 38 1.63 4.24 14.30
CA GLY A 38 2.09 3.68 13.03
C GLY A 38 1.91 2.17 12.93
N MET A 39 1.38 1.51 13.97
CA MET A 39 1.15 0.07 13.98
C MET A 39 -0.34 -0.30 13.93
N ALA A 40 -0.62 -1.43 13.29
CA ALA A 40 -1.89 -2.13 13.34
C ALA A 40 -1.68 -3.61 13.64
N ILE A 41 -2.67 -4.20 14.29
CA ILE A 41 -2.80 -5.63 14.54
C ILE A 41 -4.18 -6.03 14.00
N GLU A 42 -4.30 -7.25 13.49
CA GLU A 42 -5.56 -7.78 13.00
C GLU A 42 -6.69 -7.71 14.05
N VAL A 43 -7.90 -7.36 13.60
CA VAL A 43 -9.08 -7.20 14.49
C VAL A 43 -9.44 -8.50 15.25
N PRO A 44 -9.36 -9.71 14.67
CA PRO A 44 -9.66 -10.95 15.40
C PRO A 44 -8.78 -11.13 16.65
N ALA A 45 -7.47 -10.87 16.54
CA ALA A 45 -6.55 -10.94 17.67
C ALA A 45 -6.94 -9.95 18.77
N VAL A 46 -7.28 -8.71 18.42
CA VAL A 46 -7.73 -7.68 19.38
C VAL A 46 -9.01 -8.12 20.11
N ILE A 47 -9.97 -8.72 19.41
CA ILE A 47 -11.21 -9.25 20.02
C ILE A 47 -10.88 -10.34 21.03
N GLU A 48 -9.97 -11.26 20.69
CA GLU A 48 -9.59 -12.36 21.59
C GLU A 48 -8.85 -11.83 22.84
N MET A 49 -7.95 -10.86 22.67
CA MET A 49 -7.29 -10.18 23.80
C MET A 49 -8.29 -9.53 24.76
N ILE A 50 -9.32 -8.86 24.23
CA ILE A 50 -10.38 -8.24 25.05
C ILE A 50 -11.16 -9.30 25.82
N ARG A 51 -11.49 -10.43 25.18
CA ARG A 51 -12.17 -11.56 25.86
C ARG A 51 -11.32 -12.16 26.97
N LEU A 52 -10.02 -12.33 26.75
CA LEU A 52 -9.10 -12.84 27.78
C LEU A 52 -9.04 -11.89 29.00
N ALA A 53 -9.14 -10.58 28.77
CA ALA A 53 -9.23 -9.61 29.86
C ALA A 53 -10.57 -9.68 30.60
N ASP A 54 -11.68 -9.80 29.87
CA ASP A 54 -13.04 -9.94 30.43
C ASP A 54 -13.20 -11.24 31.25
N GLU A 55 -12.59 -12.33 30.79
CA GLU A 55 -12.55 -13.63 31.49
C GLU A 55 -11.61 -13.63 32.71
N GLY A 56 -10.92 -12.52 33.00
CA GLY A 56 -9.98 -12.41 34.12
C GLY A 56 -8.66 -13.18 33.93
N LYS A 57 -8.39 -13.69 32.71
CA LYS A 57 -7.12 -14.37 32.38
C LYS A 57 -5.95 -13.38 32.26
N THR A 58 -6.24 -12.10 32.05
CA THR A 58 -5.28 -11.00 32.15
C THR A 58 -5.98 -9.73 32.64
N SER A 59 -5.23 -8.73 33.08
CA SER A 59 -5.76 -7.40 33.38
C SER A 59 -5.60 -6.47 32.18
N ALA A 60 -6.42 -5.41 32.11
CA ALA A 60 -6.27 -4.37 31.08
C ALA A 60 -4.88 -3.71 31.11
N ASP A 61 -4.34 -3.42 32.30
CA ASP A 61 -2.99 -2.85 32.46
C ASP A 61 -1.91 -3.81 31.92
N ARG A 62 -2.01 -5.10 32.22
CA ARG A 62 -1.06 -6.11 31.74
C ARG A 62 -1.16 -6.26 30.22
N LEU A 63 -2.36 -6.19 29.65
CA LEU A 63 -2.57 -6.23 28.21
C LEU A 63 -2.00 -4.98 27.52
N VAL A 64 -2.17 -3.79 28.11
CA VAL A 64 -1.56 -2.55 27.59
C VAL A 64 -0.04 -2.67 27.57
N ARG A 65 0.59 -3.07 28.68
CA ARG A 65 2.06 -3.25 28.74
C ARG A 65 2.57 -4.28 27.74
N LEU A 66 1.81 -5.37 27.54
CA LEU A 66 2.14 -6.36 26.53
C LEU A 66 2.10 -5.77 25.12
N LEU A 67 1.04 -5.03 24.78
CA LEU A 67 0.92 -4.39 23.47
C LEU A 67 1.98 -3.31 23.26
N GLU A 68 2.35 -2.57 24.30
CA GLU A 68 3.46 -1.63 24.27
C GLU A 68 4.80 -2.34 24.03
N SER A 69 5.05 -3.46 24.72
CA SER A 69 6.25 -4.31 24.49
C SER A 69 6.27 -4.85 23.07
N VAL A 70 5.18 -5.44 22.59
CA VAL A 70 5.10 -5.96 21.21
C VAL A 70 5.34 -4.85 20.18
N ALA A 71 4.77 -3.67 20.38
CA ALA A 71 5.00 -2.54 19.49
C ALA A 71 6.45 -2.05 19.50
N GLU A 72 7.10 -2.09 20.67
CA GLU A 72 8.51 -1.75 20.82
C GLU A 72 9.42 -2.82 20.23
N ASP A 73 9.18 -4.10 20.50
CA ASP A 73 9.92 -5.24 19.97
C ASP A 73 9.91 -5.21 18.44
N ILE A 74 8.74 -5.01 17.83
CA ILE A 74 8.61 -4.89 16.37
C ILE A 74 9.32 -3.64 15.82
N ARG A 75 9.48 -2.59 16.62
CA ARG A 75 10.24 -1.38 16.25
C ARG A 75 11.74 -1.58 16.38
N THR A 76 12.20 -2.24 17.46
CA THR A 76 13.61 -2.49 17.75
C THR A 76 14.19 -3.64 16.93
N ASP A 77 13.43 -4.70 16.64
CA ASP A 77 13.84 -5.76 15.72
C ASP A 77 14.20 -5.15 14.36
N ARG A 78 13.50 -4.10 13.93
CA ARG A 78 13.87 -3.37 12.72
C ARG A 78 15.13 -2.52 12.87
N GLU A 79 15.34 -1.86 14.00
CA GLU A 79 16.55 -1.05 14.25
C GLU A 79 17.79 -1.94 14.48
N GLY A 80 17.62 -3.22 14.86
CA GLY A 80 18.66 -4.23 15.01
C GLY A 80 18.88 -5.14 13.79
N ASN A 81 17.92 -5.23 12.86
CA ASN A 81 17.99 -6.10 11.67
C ASN A 81 18.47 -5.35 10.41
N GLU A 82 19.68 -4.77 10.44
CA GLU A 82 20.49 -4.70 9.22
C GLU A 82 21.01 -6.10 8.81
N GLU A 83 20.94 -7.09 9.70
CA GLU A 83 21.18 -8.50 9.40
C GLU A 83 20.03 -9.36 9.93
N GLY A 84 19.19 -9.91 9.04
CA GLY A 84 18.55 -11.20 9.33
C GLY A 84 17.03 -11.35 9.21
N GLU A 85 16.25 -10.34 8.84
CA GLU A 85 14.91 -10.65 8.28
C GLU A 85 15.11 -11.20 6.86
N ILE A 86 15.10 -12.53 6.76
CA ILE A 86 15.04 -13.24 5.48
C ILE A 86 13.69 -12.88 4.85
N PRO A 87 13.64 -12.04 3.79
CA PRO A 87 12.37 -11.67 3.18
C PRO A 87 11.64 -12.93 2.73
N TRP A 88 10.31 -12.96 2.81
CA TRP A 88 9.56 -14.11 2.32
C TRP A 88 9.95 -14.40 0.85
N GLY A 89 10.35 -15.65 0.59
CA GLY A 89 10.93 -16.06 -0.69
C GLY A 89 12.43 -15.80 -0.86
N ALA A 90 13.22 -15.56 0.19
CA ALA A 90 14.68 -15.51 0.05
C ALA A 90 15.29 -16.85 -0.40
N ASP A 91 14.62 -17.98 -0.14
CA ASP A 91 14.95 -19.29 -0.70
C ASP A 91 14.62 -19.40 -2.20
N CYS A 92 13.83 -18.44 -2.72
CA CYS A 92 13.59 -18.28 -4.14
C CYS A 92 14.71 -17.42 -4.74
N SER A 93 15.61 -18.06 -5.49
CA SER A 93 16.66 -17.41 -6.26
C SER A 93 16.14 -16.40 -7.30
N SER A 94 14.82 -16.37 -7.57
CA SER A 94 14.14 -15.68 -8.69
C SER A 94 14.56 -16.14 -10.09
N GLU A 95 15.80 -16.62 -10.24
CA GLU A 95 16.30 -17.35 -11.41
C GLU A 95 16.03 -18.85 -11.27
N GLY A 96 15.36 -19.46 -12.25
CA GLY A 96 15.04 -20.90 -12.25
C GLY A 96 13.82 -21.29 -11.39
N CYS A 97 13.14 -20.31 -10.77
CA CYS A 97 11.85 -20.55 -10.14
C CYS A 97 10.74 -20.44 -11.19
N SER A 98 10.02 -21.54 -11.45
CA SER A 98 8.95 -21.59 -12.46
C SER A 98 7.83 -20.56 -12.25
N VAL A 99 7.52 -20.22 -10.99
CA VAL A 99 6.51 -19.20 -10.65
C VAL A 99 7.00 -17.80 -11.03
N CYS A 100 8.26 -17.49 -10.69
CA CYS A 100 8.87 -16.21 -11.08
C CYS A 100 9.03 -16.12 -12.60
N ASP A 101 9.53 -17.18 -13.25
CA ASP A 101 9.70 -17.24 -14.70
C ASP A 101 8.37 -17.02 -15.44
N GLY A 102 7.29 -17.65 -14.97
CA GLY A 102 5.95 -17.46 -15.53
C GLY A 102 5.37 -16.05 -15.34
N ALA A 103 5.87 -15.29 -14.37
CA ALA A 103 5.41 -13.93 -14.08
C ALA A 103 6.26 -12.82 -14.73
N LYS A 104 7.45 -13.14 -15.27
CA LYS A 104 8.43 -12.17 -15.77
C LYS A 104 7.85 -11.21 -16.82
N GLU A 105 7.11 -11.73 -17.78
CA GLU A 105 6.55 -10.92 -18.86
C GLU A 105 5.50 -9.92 -18.35
N GLU A 106 4.58 -10.38 -17.50
CA GLU A 106 3.55 -9.53 -16.89
C GLU A 106 4.19 -8.46 -15.98
N PHE A 107 5.17 -8.86 -15.16
CA PHE A 107 5.94 -7.97 -14.30
C PHE A 107 6.64 -6.87 -15.12
N ALA A 108 7.34 -7.25 -16.19
CA ALA A 108 8.03 -6.32 -17.08
C ALA A 108 7.04 -5.36 -17.77
N ALA A 109 5.87 -5.84 -18.19
CA ALA A 109 4.83 -5.01 -18.79
C ALA A 109 4.29 -3.96 -17.80
N ILE A 110 4.08 -4.33 -16.53
CA ILE A 110 3.66 -3.40 -15.47
C ILE A 110 4.75 -2.36 -15.20
N ALA A 111 6.01 -2.79 -15.11
CA ALA A 111 7.14 -1.88 -14.89
C ALA A 111 7.32 -0.90 -16.07
N ALA A 112 7.19 -1.37 -17.31
CA ALA A 112 7.24 -0.55 -18.51
C ALA A 112 6.10 0.48 -18.54
N ARG A 113 4.86 0.07 -18.26
CA ARG A 113 3.72 1.00 -18.13
C ARG A 113 4.00 2.05 -17.06
N THR A 114 4.54 1.63 -15.92
CA THR A 114 4.87 2.55 -14.82
C THR A 114 5.90 3.60 -15.22
N ARG A 115 6.91 3.21 -16.01
CA ARG A 115 7.89 4.15 -16.56
C ARG A 115 7.24 5.19 -17.47
N VAL A 116 6.33 4.76 -18.36
CA VAL A 116 5.60 5.67 -19.26
C VAL A 116 4.77 6.68 -18.47
N GLU A 117 3.99 6.23 -17.49
CA GLU A 117 3.15 7.12 -16.70
C GLU A 117 3.97 8.11 -15.86
N ARG A 118 5.11 7.68 -15.32
CA ARG A 118 6.04 8.58 -14.63
C ARG A 118 6.67 9.61 -15.54
N GLN A 119 6.96 9.26 -16.80
CA GLN A 119 7.45 10.22 -17.78
C GLN A 119 6.36 11.24 -18.15
N ARG A 120 5.13 10.78 -18.38
CA ARG A 120 3.97 11.65 -18.64
C ARG A 120 3.70 12.60 -17.47
N PHE A 121 3.91 12.15 -16.24
CA PHE A 121 3.77 12.96 -15.03
C PHE A 121 4.77 14.13 -14.97
N GLN A 122 5.91 14.05 -15.66
CA GLN A 122 6.84 15.19 -15.79
C GLN A 122 6.38 16.25 -16.82
N ALA A 123 5.28 16.00 -17.54
CA ALA A 123 4.72 16.91 -18.54
C ALA A 123 3.27 17.30 -18.18
N PRO A 124 3.04 18.00 -17.05
CA PRO A 124 1.71 18.30 -16.55
C PRO A 124 0.86 19.17 -17.49
N ASP A 125 1.48 19.97 -18.35
CA ASP A 125 0.77 20.77 -19.35
C ASP A 125 0.14 19.90 -20.46
N THR A 126 0.82 18.79 -20.82
CA THR A 126 0.31 17.81 -21.81
C THR A 126 -0.64 16.80 -21.17
N TYR A 127 -0.36 16.40 -19.93
CA TYR A 127 -1.14 15.43 -19.17
C TYR A 127 -1.67 16.06 -17.87
N PRO A 128 -2.66 16.96 -17.95
CA PRO A 128 -3.15 17.70 -16.79
C PRO A 128 -4.01 16.84 -15.84
N TYR A 129 -4.33 15.61 -16.22
CA TYR A 129 -5.22 14.73 -15.47
C TYR A 129 -4.57 13.40 -15.12
N VAL A 130 -5.07 12.80 -14.04
CA VAL A 130 -4.67 11.48 -13.57
C VAL A 130 -5.91 10.71 -13.18
N ARG A 131 -6.02 9.46 -13.61
CA ARG A 131 -7.08 8.56 -13.14
C ARG A 131 -6.52 7.40 -12.33
N GLY A 132 -7.24 7.04 -11.28
CA GLY A 132 -7.20 5.71 -10.69
C GLY A 132 -8.25 4.80 -11.33
N LYS A 133 -8.66 3.76 -10.59
CA LYS A 133 -9.70 2.81 -11.04
C LYS A 133 -11.06 3.49 -11.28
N HIS A 134 -11.48 4.36 -10.37
CA HIS A 134 -12.80 5.00 -10.38
C HIS A 134 -12.79 6.50 -10.12
N THR A 135 -11.61 7.10 -9.91
CA THR A 135 -11.50 8.50 -9.49
C THR A 135 -10.61 9.27 -10.46
N LEU A 136 -11.04 10.46 -10.86
CA LEU A 136 -10.26 11.42 -11.63
C LEU A 136 -9.64 12.47 -10.69
N HIS A 137 -8.40 12.83 -10.96
CA HIS A 137 -7.60 13.84 -10.26
C HIS A 137 -6.98 14.80 -11.26
N SER A 138 -6.59 15.99 -10.81
CA SER A 138 -5.61 16.80 -11.53
C SER A 138 -4.20 16.24 -11.32
N SER A 139 -3.28 16.48 -12.25
CA SER A 139 -1.87 16.09 -12.13
C SER A 139 -1.16 16.73 -10.92
N ALA A 140 -1.62 17.91 -10.49
CA ALA A 140 -1.13 18.59 -9.30
C ALA A 140 -1.69 18.02 -7.97
N CYS A 141 -2.62 17.05 -8.00
CA CYS A 141 -3.22 16.51 -6.79
C CYS A 141 -2.22 15.70 -5.97
N SER A 142 -2.00 16.07 -4.70
CA SER A 142 -1.07 15.39 -3.79
C SER A 142 -1.28 13.87 -3.68
N GLU A 143 -2.52 13.38 -3.69
CA GLU A 143 -2.83 11.95 -3.71
C GLU A 143 -2.43 11.28 -5.03
N ALA A 144 -2.60 11.97 -6.17
CA ALA A 144 -2.12 11.48 -7.46
C ALA A 144 -0.59 11.43 -7.52
N GLN A 145 0.09 12.45 -6.99
CA GLN A 145 1.55 12.49 -6.92
C GLN A 145 2.10 11.32 -6.10
N ARG A 146 1.47 11.01 -4.94
CA ARG A 146 1.81 9.83 -4.12
C ARG A 146 1.62 8.52 -4.88
N GLY A 147 0.51 8.40 -5.62
CA GLY A 147 0.18 7.18 -6.39
C GLY A 147 1.10 6.94 -7.59
N ILE A 148 1.54 7.99 -8.29
CA ILE A 148 2.39 7.88 -9.49
C ILE A 148 3.87 7.70 -9.14
N GLY A 149 4.35 8.38 -8.11
CA GLY A 149 5.76 8.26 -7.76
C GLY A 149 6.35 9.37 -6.91
N SER A 150 5.70 9.78 -5.82
CA SER A 150 6.45 10.39 -4.72
C SER A 150 7.35 9.31 -4.12
N ARG A 151 8.55 9.20 -4.70
CA ARG A 151 9.63 8.36 -4.20
C ARG A 151 10.07 8.96 -2.87
N SER A 152 9.98 8.19 -1.79
CA SER A 152 10.72 8.55 -0.58
C SER A 152 12.20 8.70 -0.94
N PRO A 153 12.89 9.74 -0.46
CA PRO A 153 14.33 9.86 -0.61
C PRO A 153 15.00 8.57 -0.07
N GLY A 154 15.82 7.92 -0.89
CA GLY A 154 16.55 6.69 -0.50
C GLY A 154 15.93 5.36 -0.96
N TRP A 155 14.79 5.35 -1.65
CA TRP A 155 14.27 4.09 -2.22
C TRP A 155 15.09 3.65 -3.44
N THR A 156 15.75 2.51 -3.34
CA THR A 156 16.44 1.82 -4.44
C THR A 156 15.63 0.61 -4.87
N ARG A 157 15.38 0.46 -6.18
CA ARG A 157 14.64 -0.68 -6.73
C ARG A 157 15.42 -1.97 -6.52
N ASN A 158 14.82 -2.96 -5.87
CA ASN A 158 15.31 -4.34 -5.85
C ASN A 158 14.40 -5.18 -6.75
N GLU A 159 14.78 -5.30 -8.02
CA GLU A 159 13.96 -5.94 -9.04
C GLU A 159 13.69 -7.43 -8.76
N ALA A 160 14.66 -8.15 -8.19
CA ALA A 160 14.48 -9.54 -7.81
C ALA A 160 13.43 -9.69 -6.69
N GLN A 161 13.48 -8.82 -5.68
CA GLN A 161 12.50 -8.83 -4.60
C GLN A 161 11.10 -8.40 -5.08
N ASP A 162 11.02 -7.39 -5.93
CA ASP A 162 9.76 -6.94 -6.53
C ASP A 162 9.12 -8.05 -7.39
N LEU A 163 9.93 -8.77 -8.19
CA LEU A 163 9.47 -9.89 -9.01
C LEU A 163 8.98 -11.05 -8.13
N ARG A 164 9.71 -11.41 -7.06
CA ARG A 164 9.29 -12.46 -6.12
C ARG A 164 7.93 -12.15 -5.50
N SER A 165 7.80 -10.96 -4.92
CA SER A 165 6.57 -10.51 -4.26
C SER A 165 5.40 -10.49 -5.25
N PHE A 166 5.64 -10.05 -6.49
CA PHE A 166 4.63 -10.06 -7.53
C PHE A 166 4.22 -11.49 -7.96
N ALA A 167 5.20 -12.35 -8.24
CA ALA A 167 4.95 -13.67 -8.80
C ALA A 167 4.20 -14.58 -7.82
N HIS A 168 4.55 -14.49 -6.54
CA HIS A 168 4.05 -15.41 -5.52
C HIS A 168 2.84 -14.87 -4.75
N GLU A 169 2.72 -13.55 -4.58
CA GLU A 169 1.67 -12.94 -3.76
C GLU A 169 0.76 -11.99 -4.57
N ARG A 170 1.07 -11.74 -5.84
CA ARG A 170 0.40 -10.73 -6.68
C ARG A 170 0.44 -9.33 -6.07
N VAL A 171 1.43 -9.08 -5.21
CA VAL A 171 1.64 -7.78 -4.56
C VAL A 171 2.24 -6.80 -5.56
N THR A 172 1.72 -5.59 -5.53
CA THR A 172 2.21 -4.44 -6.31
C THR A 172 2.36 -3.26 -5.36
N ASN A 173 3.38 -2.43 -5.58
CA ASN A 173 3.59 -1.22 -4.80
C ASN A 173 3.91 -0.04 -5.73
N SER A 174 3.62 1.18 -5.28
CA SER A 174 3.85 2.40 -6.07
C SER A 174 5.32 2.69 -6.36
N GLY A 175 6.27 1.95 -5.77
CA GLY A 175 7.70 2.01 -6.04
C GLY A 175 8.07 1.51 -7.44
N TRP A 176 7.45 0.41 -7.89
CA TRP A 176 7.72 -0.18 -9.22
C TRP A 176 6.46 -0.33 -10.11
N ALA A 177 5.26 -0.32 -9.51
CA ALA A 177 3.97 -0.48 -10.18
C ALA A 177 3.04 0.69 -9.85
N THR A 178 2.83 1.61 -10.79
CA THR A 178 1.78 2.63 -10.65
C THR A 178 0.40 2.04 -10.95
N HIS A 179 -0.59 2.46 -10.17
CA HIS A 179 -2.02 2.18 -10.41
C HIS A 179 -2.77 3.38 -10.99
N MET A 180 -2.03 4.42 -11.35
CA MET A 180 -2.54 5.67 -11.88
C MET A 180 -2.15 5.81 -13.35
N THR A 181 -3.04 6.40 -14.14
CA THR A 181 -2.81 6.69 -15.57
C THR A 181 -2.94 8.19 -15.80
N MET A 182 -1.90 8.78 -16.39
CA MET A 182 -1.87 10.15 -16.87
C MET A 182 -2.74 10.26 -18.12
N LEU A 183 -3.53 11.32 -18.22
CA LEU A 183 -4.49 11.52 -19.30
C LEU A 183 -4.34 12.93 -19.88
N THR A 184 -4.46 13.03 -21.21
CA THR A 184 -4.73 14.30 -21.89
C THR A 184 -6.19 14.72 -21.67
N PRO A 185 -6.60 15.95 -22.03
CA PRO A 185 -8.01 16.34 -22.03
C PRO A 185 -8.91 15.42 -22.88
N GLU A 186 -8.43 14.98 -24.04
CA GLU A 186 -9.15 14.07 -24.94
C GLU A 186 -9.35 12.69 -24.31
N ASP A 187 -8.30 12.15 -23.68
CA ASP A 187 -8.37 10.90 -22.93
C ASP A 187 -9.41 10.96 -21.80
N VAL A 188 -9.50 12.09 -21.11
CA VAL A 188 -10.53 12.31 -20.06
C VAL A 188 -11.93 12.31 -20.67
N ALA A 189 -12.15 13.00 -21.78
CA ALA A 189 -13.44 13.02 -22.45
C ALA A 189 -13.88 11.60 -22.85
N GLN A 190 -12.97 10.80 -23.43
CA GLN A 190 -13.23 9.40 -23.77
C GLN A 190 -13.49 8.53 -22.53
N TRP A 191 -12.69 8.72 -21.47
CA TRP A 191 -12.83 8.00 -20.22
C TRP A 191 -14.17 8.27 -19.52
N ILE A 192 -14.66 9.51 -19.58
CA ILE A 192 -15.97 9.92 -19.07
C ILE A 192 -17.09 9.33 -19.91
N ALA A 193 -16.99 9.40 -21.24
CA ALA A 193 -17.99 8.84 -22.15
C ALA A 193 -18.22 7.34 -21.89
N THR A 194 -17.14 6.57 -21.73
CA THR A 194 -17.21 5.12 -21.42
C THR A 194 -17.74 4.81 -20.01
N ARG A 195 -17.83 5.81 -19.13
CA ARG A 195 -18.29 5.69 -17.73
C ARG A 195 -19.54 6.50 -17.44
N THR A 196 -20.23 6.98 -18.46
CA THR A 196 -21.52 7.62 -18.31
C THR A 196 -22.59 6.63 -18.75
N GLY A 197 -23.52 6.30 -17.87
CA GLY A 197 -24.61 5.37 -18.19
C GLY A 197 -25.56 5.94 -19.24
N PRO A 198 -26.42 5.11 -19.86
CA PRO A 198 -27.36 5.55 -20.91
C PRO A 198 -28.35 6.63 -20.46
N ARG A 199 -28.53 6.81 -19.15
CA ARG A 199 -29.36 7.89 -18.55
C ARG A 199 -28.54 9.07 -18.02
N GLY A 200 -27.27 9.22 -18.40
CA GLY A 200 -26.39 10.31 -17.98
C GLY A 200 -25.74 10.13 -16.60
N GLY A 201 -26.00 9.03 -15.88
CA GLY A 201 -25.41 8.78 -14.56
C GLY A 201 -23.91 8.48 -14.63
N ALA A 202 -23.09 9.29 -13.95
CA ALA A 202 -21.65 9.07 -13.85
C ALA A 202 -21.32 7.81 -13.03
N ARG A 203 -20.53 6.90 -13.62
CA ARG A 203 -19.95 5.70 -12.98
C ARG A 203 -18.49 5.93 -12.57
N TYR A 204 -18.14 7.19 -12.35
CA TYR A 204 -16.84 7.64 -11.88
C TYR A 204 -17.02 8.73 -10.82
N LYS A 205 -15.95 9.00 -10.09
CA LYS A 205 -15.90 10.06 -9.08
C LYS A 205 -14.85 11.08 -9.45
N LEU A 206 -15.10 12.33 -9.11
CA LEU A 206 -14.05 13.35 -9.06
C LEU A 206 -13.40 13.31 -7.68
N CYS A 207 -12.08 13.50 -7.63
CA CYS A 207 -11.37 13.62 -6.38
C CYS A 207 -11.88 14.84 -5.60
N LYS A 208 -12.30 14.64 -4.36
CA LYS A 208 -12.80 15.72 -3.49
C LYS A 208 -11.70 16.66 -2.97
N ILE A 209 -10.44 16.27 -3.11
CA ILE A 209 -9.29 17.05 -2.63
C ILE A 209 -8.90 18.10 -3.68
N CYS A 210 -8.72 17.67 -4.94
CA CYS A 210 -8.30 18.58 -6.01
C CYS A 210 -9.45 19.09 -6.88
N CYS A 211 -10.65 18.49 -6.79
CA CYS A 211 -11.84 18.88 -7.54
C CYS A 211 -11.53 19.22 -9.00
N PRO A 212 -11.01 18.26 -9.80
CA PRO A 212 -10.52 18.56 -11.13
C PRO A 212 -11.65 19.08 -12.02
N SER A 213 -11.38 20.15 -12.76
CA SER A 213 -12.26 20.65 -13.82
C SER A 213 -12.41 19.59 -14.91
N ILE A 214 -13.62 19.32 -15.37
CA ILE A 214 -13.85 18.41 -16.50
C ILE A 214 -13.72 19.22 -17.80
N PRO A 215 -13.02 18.71 -18.84
CA PRO A 215 -13.04 19.33 -20.16
C PRO A 215 -14.48 19.45 -20.66
N GLN A 216 -14.90 20.65 -21.07
CA GLN A 216 -16.23 20.80 -21.68
C GLN A 216 -16.26 20.02 -22.99
N ALA A 217 -17.37 19.33 -23.26
CA ALA A 217 -17.58 18.73 -24.57
C ALA A 217 -17.60 19.87 -25.60
N THR A 218 -16.61 19.91 -26.48
CA THR A 218 -16.70 20.69 -27.72
C THR A 218 -17.84 20.08 -28.53
N THR A 219 -18.99 20.72 -28.50
CA THR A 219 -20.13 20.48 -29.41
C THR A 219 -19.76 20.81 -30.84
#